data_AF-Z9JGJ6-F1
#
_entry.id   AF-Z9JGJ6-F1
#
_cell.length_a   1.000
_cell.length_b   1.000
_cell.length_c   1.000
_cell.angle_alpha   90.00
_cell.angle_beta   90.00
_cell.angle_gamma   90.00
#
_symmetry.space_group_name_H-M   'P 1'
#
loop_
_entity.id
_entity.type
_entity.pdbx_description
1 polymer ?
#
loop_
_entity_poly.entity_id
_entity_poly.type
_entity_poly.pdbx_seq_one_letter_code
_entity_poly.pdbx_strand_id
1 'polypeptide(L)'
;MIAGVEFKATPYDPKVRGGSNKAGHVKVFKSEALTDQDIKNYAQQLAGDVPLKQVSPGVYLAKLSDGTSVRLRSVSSSQKETGARWTIDIEKNPSLMEITNKTVELKFR
;
A
#
# COMPACT_ATOMS: atom_id res chain seq x y z
N MET A 1 -5.92 12.52 -2.22
CA MET A 1 -6.81 12.50 -1.03
C MET A 1 -7.43 11.12 -0.94
N ILE A 2 -7.64 10.60 0.28
CA ILE A 2 -8.45 9.41 0.55
C ILE A 2 -9.63 9.90 1.38
N ALA A 3 -10.86 9.63 0.95
CA ALA A 3 -12.07 10.06 1.67
C ALA A 3 -12.10 11.57 2.04
N GLY A 4 -11.58 12.44 1.15
CA GLY A 4 -11.50 13.88 1.40
C GLY A 4 -10.40 14.33 2.37
N VAL A 5 -9.61 13.40 2.92
CA VAL A 5 -8.45 13.69 3.77
C VAL A 5 -7.20 13.80 2.90
N GLU A 6 -6.47 14.91 3.06
CA GLU A 6 -5.11 15.01 2.55
C GLU A 6 -4.18 14.18 3.45
N PHE A 7 -3.68 13.07 2.91
CA PHE A 7 -2.76 12.18 3.61
C PHE A 7 -1.40 12.26 2.94
N LYS A 8 -0.33 12.42 3.73
CA LYS A 8 1.05 12.55 3.23
C LYS A 8 1.90 11.42 3.75
N ALA A 9 2.80 10.93 2.89
CA ALA A 9 3.82 9.98 3.32
C ALA A 9 4.74 10.67 4.34
N THR A 10 5.17 9.93 5.36
CA THR A 10 6.27 10.35 6.20
C THR A 10 7.53 10.42 5.32
N PRO A 11 8.29 11.53 5.34
CA PRO A 11 9.56 11.61 4.64
C PRO A 11 10.52 10.48 5.06
N TYR A 12 11.43 10.11 4.16
CA TYR A 12 12.51 9.20 4.55
C TYR A 12 13.40 9.90 5.60
N ASP A 13 13.56 9.24 6.75
CA ASP A 13 14.54 9.60 7.76
C ASP A 13 15.31 8.32 8.14
N PRO A 14 16.63 8.25 7.90
CA PRO A 14 17.44 7.08 8.25
C PRO A 14 17.41 6.72 9.74
N LYS A 15 17.05 7.66 10.62
CA LYS A 15 16.94 7.45 12.07
C LYS A 15 15.60 6.83 12.48
N VAL A 16 14.59 6.86 11.61
CA VAL A 16 13.25 6.32 11.88
C VAL A 16 13.16 4.90 11.34
N ARG A 17 13.28 3.91 12.24
CA ARG A 17 13.06 2.50 11.88
C ARG A 17 11.61 2.30 11.39
N GLY A 18 11.46 1.56 10.30
CA GLY A 18 10.16 1.27 9.69
C GLY A 18 9.45 2.47 9.05
N GLY A 19 10.17 3.55 8.70
CA GLY A 19 9.67 4.66 7.87
C GLY A 19 9.70 4.36 6.37
N SER A 20 9.30 5.34 5.55
CA SER A 20 9.49 5.30 4.08
C SER A 20 10.95 5.04 3.74
N ASN A 21 11.26 4.35 2.63
CA ASN A 21 12.66 4.01 2.30
C ASN A 21 13.33 5.03 1.36
N LYS A 22 14.67 5.04 1.37
CA LYS A 22 15.48 5.89 0.49
C LYS A 22 15.23 5.63 -1.00
N ALA A 23 14.99 4.37 -1.36
CA ALA A 23 14.76 3.93 -2.75
C ALA A 23 13.36 4.29 -3.29
N GLY A 24 12.47 4.87 -2.47
CA GLY A 24 11.21 5.45 -2.91
C GLY A 24 10.04 4.47 -3.15
N HIS A 25 10.29 3.16 -3.21
CA HIS A 25 9.23 2.17 -3.44
C HIS A 25 8.46 1.77 -2.17
N VAL A 26 8.94 2.13 -0.97
CA VAL A 26 8.19 1.97 0.27
C VAL A 26 7.81 3.33 0.82
N LYS A 27 6.51 3.57 0.98
CA LYS A 27 5.95 4.79 1.58
C LYS A 27 5.13 4.42 2.81
N VAL A 28 5.39 5.10 3.93
CA VAL A 28 4.65 4.94 5.18
C VAL A 28 3.80 6.19 5.39
N PHE A 29 2.53 6.00 5.71
CA PHE A 29 1.55 7.07 5.90
C PHE A 29 1.03 7.03 7.33
N LYS A 30 0.89 8.22 7.93
CA LYS A 30 0.10 8.41 9.14
C LYS A 30 -1.37 8.29 8.76
N SER A 31 -2.06 7.33 9.34
CA SER A 31 -3.42 6.93 8.94
C SER A 31 -4.43 6.99 10.08
N GLU A 32 -4.10 7.66 11.19
CA GLU A 32 -4.96 7.78 12.38
C GLU A 32 -6.30 8.43 12.05
N ALA A 33 -6.35 9.29 11.03
CA ALA A 33 -7.56 9.93 10.51
C ALA A 33 -8.35 9.07 9.51
N LEU A 34 -7.83 7.91 9.08
CA LEU A 34 -8.45 7.02 8.11
C LEU A 34 -9.05 5.80 8.82
N THR A 35 -10.27 5.45 8.44
CA THR A 35 -10.87 4.17 8.80
C THR A 35 -10.25 3.04 7.97
N ASP A 36 -10.40 1.81 8.47
CA ASP A 36 -10.03 0.61 7.69
C ASP A 36 -10.78 0.54 6.36
N GLN A 37 -12.03 1.03 6.32
CA GLN A 37 -12.82 1.06 5.10
C GLN A 37 -12.28 2.09 4.10
N ASP A 38 -11.77 3.23 4.56
CA ASP A 38 -11.14 4.22 3.68
C ASP A 38 -9.91 3.66 2.97
N ILE A 39 -9.08 2.91 3.71
CA ILE A 39 -7.89 2.25 3.15
C ILE A 39 -8.29 1.14 2.17
N LYS A 40 -9.31 0.35 2.49
CA LYS A 40 -9.86 -0.67 1.57
C LYS A 40 -10.42 -0.04 0.29
N ASN A 41 -11.16 1.05 0.41
CA ASN A 41 -11.70 1.79 -0.71
C ASN A 41 -10.59 2.36 -1.59
N TYR A 42 -9.52 2.89 -0.99
CA TYR A 42 -8.36 3.36 -1.74
C TYR A 42 -7.63 2.22 -2.47
N ALA A 43 -7.48 1.06 -1.83
CA ALA A 43 -6.96 -0.13 -2.50
C ALA A 43 -7.84 -0.55 -3.69
N GLN A 44 -9.17 -0.46 -3.55
CA GLN A 44 -10.10 -0.74 -4.65
C GLN A 44 -9.98 0.31 -5.78
N GLN A 45 -9.81 1.59 -5.46
CA GLN A 45 -9.55 2.63 -6.46
C GLN A 45 -8.30 2.35 -7.29
N LEU A 46 -7.22 1.86 -6.65
CA LEU A 46 -6.00 1.45 -7.36
C LEU A 46 -6.20 0.20 -8.24
N ALA A 47 -7.16 -0.67 -7.88
CA ALA A 47 -7.51 -1.85 -8.67
C ALA A 47 -8.52 -1.56 -9.81
N GLY A 48 -9.09 -0.34 -9.86
CA GLY A 48 -10.12 0.04 -10.82
C GLY A 48 -11.39 -0.81 -10.66
N ASP A 49 -11.93 -1.28 -11.77
CA ASP A 49 -13.16 -2.11 -11.81
C ASP A 49 -12.91 -3.57 -11.43
N VAL A 50 -11.65 -3.99 -11.25
CA VAL A 50 -11.33 -5.36 -10.83
C VAL A 50 -11.51 -5.47 -9.32
N PRO A 51 -12.45 -6.30 -8.83
CA PRO A 51 -12.72 -6.38 -7.40
C PRO A 51 -11.58 -7.03 -6.64
N LEU A 52 -11.22 -6.45 -5.49
CA LEU A 52 -10.34 -7.08 -4.51
C LEU A 52 -11.05 -8.29 -3.87
N LYS A 53 -10.58 -9.50 -4.19
CA LYS A 53 -11.12 -10.74 -3.63
C LYS A 53 -10.27 -11.20 -2.45
N GLN A 54 -10.92 -11.60 -1.36
CA GLN A 54 -10.22 -12.17 -0.22
C GLN A 54 -9.64 -13.53 -0.60
N VAL A 55 -8.32 -13.69 -0.48
CA VAL A 55 -7.60 -14.94 -0.77
C VAL A 55 -7.15 -15.67 0.50
N SER A 56 -7.06 -14.94 1.61
CA SER A 56 -6.88 -15.48 2.95
C SER A 56 -7.35 -14.45 4.00
N PRO A 57 -7.49 -14.82 5.29
CA PRO A 57 -7.85 -13.88 6.34
C PRO A 57 -6.93 -12.64 6.34
N GLY A 58 -7.52 -11.46 6.14
CA GLY A 58 -6.77 -10.21 6.09
C GLY A 58 -5.96 -9.95 4.81
N VAL A 59 -6.09 -10.77 3.75
CA VAL A 59 -5.39 -10.57 2.47
C VAL A 59 -6.37 -10.59 1.30
N TYR A 60 -6.33 -9.53 0.49
CA TYR A 60 -7.18 -9.33 -0.67
C TYR A 60 -6.32 -9.07 -1.90
N LEU A 61 -6.71 -9.60 -3.05
CA LEU A 61 -5.95 -9.53 -4.29
C LEU A 61 -6.85 -9.19 -5.48
N ALA A 62 -6.37 -8.28 -6.32
CA ALA A 62 -6.87 -8.04 -7.66
C ALA A 62 -5.71 -8.21 -8.66
N LYS A 63 -5.97 -8.92 -9.76
CA LYS A 63 -5.04 -9.07 -10.89
C LYS A 63 -5.67 -8.41 -12.11
N LEU A 64 -5.04 -7.35 -12.60
CA LEU A 64 -5.54 -6.54 -13.71
C LEU A 64 -5.05 -7.12 -15.04
N SER A 65 -5.72 -6.76 -16.14
CA SER A 65 -5.42 -7.26 -17.48
C SER A 65 -4.06 -6.80 -18.02
N ASP A 66 -3.52 -5.70 -17.50
CA ASP A 66 -2.20 -5.17 -17.85
C ASP A 66 -1.04 -5.89 -17.11
N GLY A 67 -1.36 -6.91 -16.30
CA GLY A 67 -0.40 -7.66 -15.50
C GLY A 67 -0.19 -7.09 -14.09
N THR A 68 -0.73 -5.91 -13.77
CA THR A 68 -0.66 -5.32 -12.43
C THR A 68 -1.33 -6.24 -11.41
N SER A 69 -0.68 -6.46 -10.27
CA SER A 69 -1.30 -7.06 -9.08
C SER A 69 -1.40 -6.04 -7.97
N VAL A 70 -2.60 -5.82 -7.44
CA VAL A 70 -2.86 -4.98 -6.26
C VAL A 70 -3.24 -5.91 -5.11
N ARG A 71 -2.41 -5.96 -4.07
CA ARG A 71 -2.65 -6.77 -2.87
C ARG A 71 -2.82 -5.88 -1.65
N LEU A 72 -3.97 -5.95 -0.99
CA LEU A 72 -4.21 -5.33 0.31
C LEU A 72 -4.02 -6.38 1.41
N ARG A 73 -3.23 -6.08 2.44
CA ARG A 73 -2.98 -7.01 3.55
C ARG A 73 -2.89 -6.33 4.91
N SER A 74 -3.48 -6.93 5.94
CA SER A 74 -3.31 -6.54 7.35
C SER A 74 -2.21 -7.31 8.07
N VAL A 75 -1.65 -8.34 7.41
CA VAL A 75 -0.55 -9.16 7.92
C VAL A 75 0.76 -8.84 7.19
N SER A 76 1.81 -8.56 7.96
CA SER A 76 3.15 -8.24 7.42
C SER A 76 4.25 -8.63 8.39
N SER A 77 5.34 -9.23 7.89
CA SER A 77 6.54 -9.47 8.69
C SER A 77 7.14 -8.17 9.25
N SER A 78 7.04 -7.07 8.49
CA SER A 78 7.48 -5.73 8.90
C SER A 78 6.47 -4.97 9.75
N GLN A 79 5.35 -5.57 10.16
CA GLN A 79 4.33 -4.88 10.96
C GLN A 79 4.89 -4.40 12.31
N LYS A 80 5.73 -5.19 12.97
CA LYS A 80 6.36 -4.81 14.25
C LYS A 80 7.24 -3.56 14.12
N GLU A 81 7.93 -3.41 13.00
CA GLU A 81 8.84 -2.28 12.76
C GLU A 81 8.10 -1.05 12.24
N THR A 82 7.10 -1.26 11.39
CA THR A 82 6.39 -0.19 10.69
C THR A 82 5.13 0.26 11.38
N GLY A 83 4.59 -0.49 12.34
CA GLY A 83 3.29 -0.22 12.98
C GLY A 83 2.10 -0.24 12.02
N ALA A 84 2.28 -0.73 10.79
CA ALA A 84 1.25 -0.63 9.76
C ALA A 84 0.07 -1.56 10.05
N ARG A 85 -1.15 -0.99 10.05
CA ARG A 85 -2.41 -1.72 10.16
C ARG A 85 -2.81 -2.37 8.84
N TRP A 86 -2.50 -1.69 7.73
CA TRP A 86 -2.72 -2.17 6.37
C TRP A 86 -1.52 -1.84 5.48
N THR A 87 -1.23 -2.71 4.50
CA THR A 87 -0.27 -2.46 3.42
C THR A 87 -0.92 -2.76 2.08
N ILE A 88 -0.72 -1.88 1.10
CA ILE A 88 -1.05 -2.12 -0.30
C ILE A 88 0.26 -2.38 -1.05
N ASP A 89 0.37 -3.55 -1.65
CA ASP A 89 1.45 -3.89 -2.57
C ASP A 89 0.96 -3.71 -4.01
N ILE A 90 1.74 -3.01 -4.82
CA ILE A 90 1.53 -2.87 -6.26
C ILE A 90 2.72 -3.52 -6.95
N GLU A 91 2.44 -4.57 -7.72
CA GLU A 91 3.43 -5.38 -8.41
C GLU A 91 3.17 -5.37 -9.91
N LYS A 92 4.25 -5.39 -10.70
CA LYS A 92 4.21 -5.55 -12.18
C LYS A 92 3.35 -4.52 -12.93
N ASN A 93 3.15 -3.35 -12.35
CA ASN A 93 2.49 -2.26 -13.06
C ASN A 93 3.42 -1.72 -14.16
N PRO A 94 2.99 -1.70 -15.45
CA PRO A 94 3.86 -1.32 -16.55
C PRO A 94 4.50 0.07 -16.39
N SER A 95 3.74 1.07 -15.97
CA SER A 95 4.24 2.43 -15.78
C SER A 95 5.21 2.54 -14.59
N LEU A 96 4.96 1.82 -13.49
CA LEU A 96 5.88 1.80 -12.36
C LEU A 96 7.18 1.05 -12.68
N MET A 97 7.13 0.04 -13.56
CA MET A 97 8.31 -0.74 -13.95
C MET A 97 9.36 0.08 -14.71
N GLU A 98 8.98 1.19 -15.32
CA GLU A 98 9.92 2.16 -15.89
C GLU A 98 10.73 2.91 -14.82
N ILE A 99 10.22 2.96 -13.58
CA ILE A 99 10.82 3.68 -12.45
C ILE A 99 11.49 2.72 -11.47
N THR A 100 10.86 1.57 -11.20
CA THR A 100 11.36 0.56 -10.27
C THR A 100 10.89 -0.84 -10.63
N ASN A 101 11.79 -1.81 -10.58
CA ASN A 101 11.46 -3.23 -10.71
C ASN A 101 11.05 -3.89 -9.38
N LYS A 102 10.90 -3.09 -8.31
CA LYS A 102 10.51 -3.56 -6.98
C LYS A 102 9.01 -3.42 -6.79
N THR A 103 8.47 -4.21 -5.87
CA THR A 103 7.12 -4.00 -5.34
C THR A 103 7.03 -2.61 -4.73
N VAL A 104 6.03 -1.84 -5.14
CA VAL A 104 5.69 -0.60 -4.46
C VAL A 104 4.79 -0.93 -3.27
N GLU A 105 5.22 -0.56 -2.07
CA GLU A 105 4.48 -0.77 -0.82
C GLU A 105 3.98 0.56 -0.25
N LEU A 106 2.66 0.68 -0.07
CA LEU A 106 2.01 1.77 0.64
C LEU A 106 1.54 1.25 2.01
N LYS A 107 2.17 1.71 3.08
CA LYS A 107 1.92 1.23 4.45
C LYS A 107 1.15 2.28 5.25
N PHE A 108 0.06 1.88 5.89
CA PHE A 108 -0.81 2.74 6.68
C PHE A 108 -0.61 2.45 8.17
N ARG A 109 0.08 3.36 8.88
CA ARG A 109 0.36 3.30 10.32
C ARG A 109 -0.77 3.98 11.08
#